data_AF-A0A1I7VG26-F1
#
_entry.id   AF-A0A1I7VG26-F1
#
_cell.length_a   1.000
_cell.length_b   1.000
_cell.length_c   1.000
_cell.angle_alpha   90.00
_cell.angle_beta   90.00
_cell.angle_gamma   90.00
#
_symmetry.space_group_name_H-M   'P 1'
#
loop_
_entity.id
_entity.type
_entity.pdbx_description
1 polymer ?
#
loop_
_entity_poly.entity_id
_entity_poly.type
_entity_poly.pdbx_seq_one_letter_code
_entity_poly.pdbx_strand_id
1 'polypeptide(L)'
;MTDCSQDFHYIATEFQRKFPPQTARDIREKRLAEVIKERLIDCNQKSQNNHWQNMIELLAKVKLSPSEEEGCSNGLVQERIACLNLLSYTCQFIKRDYTFRLVPARVIIQEARIIEDGAGKCTKVIRLIKKHNQPKRI
;
A
#
# COMPACT_ATOMS: atom_id res chain seq x y z
N MET A 1 14.64 -2.80 -18.64
CA MET A 1 13.62 -2.30 -17.70
C MET A 1 14.32 -1.56 -16.56
N THR A 2 14.92 -0.40 -16.83
CA THR A 2 15.97 0.18 -15.95
C THR A 2 15.74 1.62 -15.47
N ASP A 3 14.59 2.24 -15.74
CA ASP A 3 14.30 3.58 -15.25
C ASP A 3 13.01 3.57 -14.44
N CYS A 4 13.06 3.01 -13.25
CA CYS A 4 11.98 3.21 -12.30
C CYS A 4 12.54 3.49 -10.92
N SER A 5 12.25 4.69 -10.40
CA SER A 5 12.69 5.09 -9.07
C SER A 5 12.05 4.17 -8.03
N GLN A 6 12.86 3.71 -7.07
CA GLN A 6 12.35 2.99 -5.90
C GLN A 6 11.83 3.93 -4.80
N ASP A 7 11.93 5.25 -5.02
CA ASP A 7 11.44 6.26 -4.09
C ASP A 7 9.93 6.47 -4.28
N PHE A 8 9.16 5.89 -3.36
CA PHE A 8 7.70 6.04 -3.29
C PHE A 8 7.24 7.49 -3.20
N HIS A 9 7.96 8.36 -2.49
CA HIS A 9 7.57 9.77 -2.31
C HIS A 9 7.74 10.55 -3.62
N TYR A 10 8.84 10.30 -4.32
CA TYR A 10 9.07 10.83 -5.66
C TYR A 10 7.96 10.37 -6.62
N ILE A 11 7.68 9.07 -6.68
CA ILE A 11 6.65 8.52 -7.58
C ILE A 11 5.27 9.08 -7.26
N ALA A 12 4.90 9.20 -5.98
CA ALA A 12 3.62 9.77 -5.57
C ALA A 12 3.46 11.24 -5.98
N THR A 13 4.54 12.02 -5.87
CA THR A 13 4.57 13.43 -6.26
C THR A 13 4.40 13.59 -7.77
N GLU A 14 5.15 12.83 -8.56
CA GLU A 14 5.05 12.86 -10.03
C GLU A 14 3.70 12.32 -10.53
N PHE A 15 3.14 11.31 -9.87
CA PHE A 15 1.81 10.80 -10.18
C PHE A 15 0.76 11.89 -10.01
N GLN A 16 0.78 12.61 -8.89
CA GLN A 16 -0.16 13.70 -8.63
C GLN A 16 -0.02 14.84 -9.66
N ARG A 17 1.19 15.14 -10.14
CA ARG A 17 1.44 16.17 -11.17
C ARG A 17 0.77 15.87 -12.51
N LYS A 18 0.48 14.60 -12.82
CA LYS A 18 -0.29 14.20 -14.02
C LYS A 18 -1.77 14.54 -13.91
N PHE A 19 -2.26 14.89 -12.72
CA PHE A 19 -3.65 15.31 -12.46
C PHE A 19 -3.70 16.73 -11.86
N PRO A 20 -3.31 17.79 -12.60
CA PRO A 20 -3.26 19.13 -12.04
C PRO A 20 -4.65 19.57 -11.56
N PRO A 21 -4.76 20.20 -10.36
CA PRO A 21 -6.06 20.58 -9.79
C PRO A 21 -6.89 21.50 -10.68
N GLN A 22 -6.20 22.28 -11.52
CA GLN A 22 -6.76 23.31 -12.39
C GLN A 22 -7.27 22.74 -13.73
N THR A 23 -6.81 21.55 -14.14
CA THR A 23 -7.20 20.90 -15.41
C THR A 23 -7.96 19.60 -15.23
N ALA A 24 -7.92 18.97 -14.05
CA ALA A 24 -8.73 17.79 -13.73
C ALA A 24 -10.22 18.18 -13.70
N ARG A 25 -10.92 17.89 -14.80
CA ARG A 25 -12.34 18.21 -15.02
C ARG A 25 -13.28 17.34 -14.17
N ASP A 26 -12.83 16.19 -13.68
CA ASP A 26 -13.64 15.23 -12.91
C ASP A 26 -13.13 15.09 -11.46
N ILE A 27 -14.05 15.24 -10.50
CA ILE A 27 -13.81 15.00 -9.06
C ILE A 27 -13.27 13.59 -8.80
N ARG A 28 -13.66 12.61 -9.61
CA ARG A 28 -13.22 11.21 -9.50
C ARG A 28 -11.74 11.04 -9.81
N GLU A 29 -11.21 11.77 -10.79
CA GLU A 29 -9.78 11.74 -11.13
C GLU A 29 -8.93 12.33 -10.01
N LYS A 30 -9.38 13.45 -9.42
CA LYS A 30 -8.73 14.05 -8.25
C LYS A 30 -8.71 13.10 -7.06
N ARG A 31 -9.85 12.48 -6.75
CA ARG A 31 -9.96 11.53 -5.64
C ARG A 31 -9.08 10.30 -5.87
N LEU A 32 -9.02 9.80 -7.10
CA LEU A 32 -8.14 8.69 -7.45
C LEU A 32 -6.68 9.05 -7.21
N ALA A 33 -6.23 10.23 -7.69
CA ALA A 33 -4.86 10.68 -7.51
C ALA A 33 -4.46 10.78 -6.03
N GLU A 34 -5.33 11.31 -5.17
CA GLU A 34 -5.08 11.36 -3.73
C GLU A 34 -5.02 9.97 -3.09
N VAL A 35 -5.95 9.07 -3.42
CA VAL A 35 -5.93 7.69 -2.88
C VAL A 35 -4.63 6.98 -3.24
N ILE A 36 -4.18 7.07 -4.50
CA ILE A 36 -2.94 6.43 -4.92
C ILE A 36 -1.72 7.04 -4.21
N LYS A 37 -1.69 8.37 -4.05
CA LYS A 37 -0.64 9.06 -3.30
C LYS A 37 -0.58 8.62 -1.85
N GLU A 38 -1.71 8.59 -1.14
CA GLU A 38 -1.80 8.14 0.25
C GLU A 38 -1.29 6.71 0.40
N ARG A 39 -1.67 5.82 -0.53
CA ARG A 39 -1.22 4.42 -0.52
C ARG A 39 0.28 4.28 -0.75
N LEU A 40 0.85 5.03 -1.70
CA LEU A 40 2.31 5.04 -1.93
C LEU A 40 3.07 5.53 -0.69
N ILE A 41 2.57 6.57 -0.01
CA ILE A 41 3.18 7.10 1.22
C ILE A 41 3.13 6.04 2.34
N ASP A 42 1.99 5.40 2.54
CA ASP A 42 1.84 4.33 3.55
C ASP A 42 2.74 3.12 3.25
N CYS A 43 2.80 2.69 1.99
CA CYS A 43 3.73 1.64 1.54
C CYS A 43 5.19 2.00 1.82
N ASN A 44 5.59 3.27 1.60
CA ASN A 44 6.93 3.74 1.90
C ASN A 44 7.24 3.63 3.40
N GLN A 45 6.34 4.14 4.25
CA GLN A 45 6.50 4.09 5.69
C GLN A 45 6.59 2.63 6.19
N LYS A 46 5.74 1.74 5.67
CA LYS A 46 5.79 0.32 6.00
C LYS A 46 7.09 -0.34 5.56
N SER A 47 7.59 0.00 4.36
CA SER A 47 8.86 -0.51 3.85
C SER A 47 10.04 -0.04 4.70
N GLN A 48 10.14 1.26 4.99
CA GLN A 48 11.23 1.84 5.78
C GLN A 48 11.28 1.27 7.21
N ASN A 49 10.11 0.96 7.80
CA ASN A 49 10.01 0.42 9.15
C ASN A 49 10.06 -1.11 9.20
N ASN A 50 10.35 -1.80 8.08
CA ASN A 50 10.32 -3.26 7.97
C ASN A 50 9.00 -3.87 8.50
N HIS A 51 7.89 -3.18 8.28
CA HIS A 51 6.61 -3.45 8.95
C HIS A 51 6.12 -4.88 8.77
N TRP A 52 6.11 -5.38 7.53
CA TRP A 52 5.58 -6.71 7.21
C TRP A 52 6.36 -7.82 7.90
N GLN A 53 7.69 -7.72 7.92
CA GLN A 53 8.55 -8.70 8.58
C GLN A 53 8.35 -8.67 10.10
N ASN A 54 8.34 -7.47 10.70
CA ASN A 54 8.08 -7.29 12.13
C ASN A 54 6.72 -7.86 12.53
N MET A 55 5.70 -7.69 11.68
CA MET A 55 4.38 -8.25 11.91
C MET A 55 4.38 -9.78 11.85
N ILE A 56 5.06 -10.39 10.87
CA ILE A 56 5.21 -11.86 10.78
C ILE A 56 5.88 -12.42 12.06
N GLU A 57 6.93 -11.75 12.55
CA GLU A 57 7.61 -12.16 13.79
C GLU A 57 6.73 -12.00 15.03
N LEU A 58 5.85 -11.01 15.05
CA LEU A 58 4.88 -10.82 16.13
C LEU A 58 3.76 -11.86 16.08
N LEU A 59 3.30 -12.23 14.87
CA LEU A 59 2.29 -13.28 14.69
C LEU A 59 2.74 -14.60 15.32
N ALA A 60 3.99 -15.00 15.09
CA ALA A 60 4.56 -16.22 15.66
C ALA A 60 4.61 -16.24 17.20
N LYS A 61 4.51 -15.07 17.85
CA LYS A 61 4.58 -14.93 19.32
C LYS A 61 3.22 -14.86 20.00
N VAL A 62 2.14 -14.63 19.24
CA VAL A 62 0.78 -14.49 19.78
C VAL A 62 0.01 -15.78 19.58
N LYS A 63 -0.71 -16.22 20.61
CA LYS A 63 -1.65 -17.35 20.48
C LYS A 63 -2.86 -16.92 19.66
N LEU A 64 -2.86 -17.26 18.39
CA LEU A 64 -3.97 -17.06 17.45
C LEU A 64 -4.56 -18.40 17.05
N SER A 65 -5.80 -18.40 16.53
CA SER A 65 -6.29 -19.59 15.83
C SER A 65 -5.55 -19.76 14.49
N PRO A 66 -5.41 -21.00 13.97
CA PRO A 66 -4.74 -21.24 12.68
C PRO A 66 -5.33 -20.40 11.54
N SER A 67 -6.65 -20.21 11.53
CA SER A 67 -7.34 -19.40 10.52
C SER A 67 -7.01 -17.91 10.60
N GLU A 68 -6.86 -17.36 11.81
CA GLU A 68 -6.47 -15.95 12.01
C GLU A 68 -5.01 -15.71 11.64
N GLU A 69 -4.13 -16.64 12.01
CA GLU A 69 -2.71 -16.59 11.68
C GLU A 69 -2.51 -16.66 10.16
N GLU A 70 -3.11 -17.65 9.50
CA GLU A 70 -3.05 -17.81 8.04
C GLU A 70 -3.65 -16.58 7.32
N GLY A 71 -4.83 -16.13 7.75
CA GLY A 71 -5.50 -14.98 7.16
C GLY A 71 -4.67 -13.70 7.24
N CYS A 72 -4.05 -13.44 8.38
CA CYS A 72 -3.19 -12.28 8.55
C CYS A 72 -1.86 -12.43 7.81
N SER A 73 -1.20 -13.60 7.90
CA SER A 73 0.06 -13.86 7.19
C SER A 73 -0.10 -13.66 5.68
N ASN A 74 -1.15 -14.24 5.10
CA ASN A 74 -1.49 -14.05 3.69
C ASN A 74 -1.80 -12.58 3.36
N GLY A 75 -2.48 -11.87 4.26
CA GLY A 75 -2.74 -10.44 4.12
C GLY A 75 -1.48 -9.58 4.07
N LEU A 76 -0.50 -9.82 4.95
CA LEU A 76 0.78 -9.11 4.97
C LEU A 76 1.58 -9.33 3.68
N VAL A 77 1.62 -10.57 3.20
CA VAL A 77 2.31 -10.91 1.96
C VAL A 77 1.63 -10.24 0.77
N GLN A 78 0.31 -10.32 0.68
CA GLN A 78 -0.47 -9.67 -0.39
C GLN A 78 -0.29 -8.15 -0.40
N GLU A 79 -0.37 -7.51 0.77
CA GLU A 79 -0.16 -6.08 0.91
C GLU A 79 1.24 -5.67 0.45
N ARG A 80 2.29 -6.38 0.88
CA ARG A 80 3.66 -6.10 0.47
C ARG A 80 3.85 -6.19 -1.04
N ILE A 81 3.33 -7.25 -1.66
CA ILE A 81 3.39 -7.45 -3.11
C ILE A 81 2.66 -6.30 -3.82
N ALA A 82 1.44 -5.98 -3.38
CA ALA A 82 0.63 -4.92 -3.98
C ALA A 82 1.27 -3.53 -3.82
N CYS A 83 1.96 -3.25 -2.72
CA CYS A 83 2.76 -2.03 -2.57
C CYS A 83 3.89 -1.93 -3.61
N LEU A 84 4.61 -3.02 -3.88
CA LEU A 84 5.67 -3.05 -4.88
C LEU A 84 5.11 -2.91 -6.31
N ASN A 85 3.98 -3.56 -6.57
CA ASN A 85 3.27 -3.44 -7.84
C ASN A 85 2.76 -2.02 -8.07
N LEU A 86 2.15 -1.41 -7.04
CA LEU A 86 1.64 -0.05 -7.10
C LEU A 86 2.77 0.92 -7.45
N LEU A 87 3.93 0.79 -6.79
CA LEU A 87 5.13 1.57 -7.12
C LEU A 87 5.54 1.38 -8.59
N SER A 88 5.68 0.14 -9.03
CA SER A 88 6.11 -0.19 -10.40
C SER A 88 5.15 0.37 -11.46
N TYR A 89 3.85 0.19 -11.28
CA TYR A 89 2.84 0.62 -12.25
C TYR A 89 2.67 2.14 -12.28
N THR A 90 2.64 2.78 -11.12
CA THR A 90 2.57 4.26 -11.04
C THR A 90 3.83 4.91 -11.61
N CYS A 91 4.97 4.27 -11.44
CA CYS A 91 6.22 4.71 -12.04
C CYS A 91 6.25 4.60 -13.57
N GLN A 92 5.73 3.52 -14.14
CA GLN A 92 5.54 3.42 -15.59
C GLN A 92 4.61 4.51 -16.11
N PHE A 93 3.60 4.86 -15.31
CA PHE A 93 2.61 5.88 -15.65
C PHE A 93 3.18 7.30 -15.70
N ILE A 94 4.12 7.66 -14.83
CA ILE A 94 4.68 9.02 -14.80
C ILE A 94 5.65 9.32 -15.95
N LYS A 95 6.11 8.30 -16.69
CA LYS A 95 7.00 8.48 -17.85
C LYS A 95 6.37 9.42 -18.88
N ARG A 96 7.19 10.29 -19.47
CA ARG A 96 6.72 11.38 -20.35
C ARG A 96 5.98 10.86 -21.58
N ASP A 97 6.42 9.73 -22.11
CA ASP A 97 5.94 9.16 -23.37
C ASP A 97 4.68 8.28 -23.16
N TYR A 98 4.26 8.11 -21.90
CA TYR A 98 3.15 7.24 -21.56
C TYR A 98 1.80 7.94 -21.76
N THR A 99 1.03 7.47 -22.74
CA THR A 99 -0.37 7.88 -22.88
C THR A 99 -1.23 7.11 -21.87
N PHE A 100 -1.99 7.80 -21.02
CA PHE A 100 -2.90 7.16 -20.06
C PHE A 100 -3.89 6.25 -20.80
N ARG A 101 -3.81 4.94 -20.58
CA ARG A 101 -4.77 3.97 -21.12
C ARG A 101 -5.61 3.40 -19.98
N LEU A 102 -6.87 3.09 -20.29
CA LEU A 102 -7.87 2.62 -19.34
C LEU A 102 -7.50 1.32 -18.62
N VAL A 103 -6.73 0.43 -19.27
CA VAL A 103 -6.27 -0.83 -18.68
C VAL A 103 -5.23 -0.61 -17.57
N PRO A 104 -4.10 0.11 -17.81
CA PRO A 104 -3.14 0.48 -16.76
C PRO A 104 -3.76 1.16 -15.54
N ALA A 105 -4.74 2.04 -15.77
CA ALA A 105 -5.49 2.71 -14.72
C ALA A 105 -6.21 1.73 -13.80
N ARG A 106 -6.91 0.74 -14.40
CA ARG A 106 -7.62 -0.30 -13.66
C ARG A 106 -6.66 -1.16 -12.84
N VAL A 107 -5.48 -1.46 -13.37
CA VAL A 107 -4.45 -2.21 -12.65
C VAL A 107 -3.98 -1.43 -11.41
N ILE A 108 -3.64 -0.15 -11.56
CA ILE A 108 -3.23 0.71 -10.42
C ILE A 108 -4.31 0.77 -9.34
N ILE A 109 -5.59 0.93 -9.75
CA ILE A 109 -6.73 0.93 -8.82
C ILE A 109 -6.87 -0.43 -8.12
N GLN A 110 -6.68 -1.52 -8.85
CA GLN A 110 -6.80 -2.85 -8.29
C GLN A 110 -5.72 -3.12 -7.25
N GLU A 111 -4.46 -2.73 -7.50
CA GLU A 111 -3.40 -2.85 -6.50
C GLU A 111 -3.70 -2.02 -5.24
N ALA A 112 -4.23 -0.81 -5.40
CA ALA A 112 -4.64 0.02 -4.26
C ALA A 112 -5.72 -0.65 -3.40
N ARG A 113 -6.67 -1.35 -4.01
CA ARG A 113 -7.69 -2.14 -3.30
C ARG A 113 -7.09 -3.36 -2.60
N ILE A 114 -6.16 -4.08 -3.24
CA ILE A 114 -5.49 -5.22 -2.64
C ILE A 114 -4.67 -4.80 -1.40
N ILE A 115 -4.05 -3.62 -1.43
CA ILE A 115 -3.37 -3.05 -0.25
C ILE A 115 -4.36 -2.87 0.90
N GLU A 116 -5.53 -2.27 0.64
CA GLU A 116 -6.57 -2.06 1.66
C GLU A 116 -7.10 -3.39 2.23
N ASP A 117 -7.40 -4.35 1.36
CA ASP A 117 -7.90 -5.66 1.76
C ASP A 117 -6.85 -6.44 2.57
N GLY A 118 -5.59 -6.39 2.14
CA GLY A 118 -4.44 -6.99 2.84
C GLY A 118 -4.25 -6.42 4.24
N ALA A 119 -4.26 -5.10 4.38
CA ALA A 119 -4.18 -4.41 5.67
C ALA A 119 -5.39 -4.76 6.59
N GLY A 120 -6.57 -4.91 5.99
CA GLY A 120 -7.79 -5.29 6.69
C GLY A 120 -7.70 -6.65 7.38
N LYS A 121 -7.07 -7.64 6.74
CA LYS A 121 -6.95 -9.02 7.26
C LYS A 121 -6.22 -9.09 8.60
N CYS A 122 -5.24 -8.21 8.83
CA CYS A 122 -4.48 -8.18 10.08
C CYS A 122 -5.03 -7.25 11.15
N THR A 123 -6.07 -6.44 10.86
CA THR A 123 -6.52 -5.38 11.76
C THR A 123 -6.94 -5.90 13.13
N LYS A 124 -7.66 -7.03 13.19
CA LYS A 124 -8.08 -7.65 14.46
C LYS A 124 -6.88 -8.15 15.26
N VAL A 125 -5.93 -8.81 14.59
CA VAL A 125 -4.73 -9.37 15.21
C VAL A 125 -3.80 -8.27 15.74
N ILE A 126 -3.60 -7.20 14.98
CA ILE A 126 -2.82 -6.03 15.42
C ILE A 126 -3.42 -5.41 16.68
N ARG A 127 -4.75 -5.33 16.78
CA ARG A 127 -5.42 -4.84 18.00
C ARG A 127 -5.17 -5.76 19.20
N LEU A 128 -5.14 -7.08 19.00
CA LEU A 128 -4.81 -8.05 20.06
C LEU A 128 -3.35 -7.92 20.50
N ILE A 129 -2.40 -7.83 19.55
CA ILE A 129 -0.98 -7.63 19.84
C ILE A 129 -0.78 -6.33 20.64
N LYS A 130 -1.41 -5.23 20.23
CA LYS A 130 -1.32 -3.94 20.94
C LYS A 130 -1.86 -4.02 22.37
N LYS A 131 -2.96 -4.74 22.60
CA LYS A 131 -3.50 -4.97 23.95
C LYS A 131 -2.56 -5.82 24.80
N HIS A 132 -1.95 -6.85 24.21
CA HIS A 132 -1.03 -7.74 24.92
C HIS A 132 0.29 -7.05 25.29
N ASN A 133 0.78 -6.15 24.43
CA ASN A 133 2.03 -5.42 24.63
C ASN A 133 1.88 -4.08 25.37
N GLN A 134 0.67 -3.70 25.80
CA GLN A 134 0.51 -2.54 26.67
C GLN A 134 1.19 -2.84 28.02
N PRO A 135 2.11 -1.99 28.50
CA PRO A 135 2.68 -2.17 29.82
C PRO A 135 1.54 -2.16 30.83
N LYS A 136 1.44 -3.21 31.65
CA LYS A 136 0.54 -3.20 32.80
C LYS A 136 0.89 -1.97 33.62
N ARG A 137 -0.02 -1.00 33.72
CA ARG A 137 0.11 0.08 34.70
C ARG A 137 0.12 -0.59 36.07
N ILE A 138 1.31 -0.63 36.68
CA ILE A 138 1.51 -0.92 38.10
C ILE A 138 1.14 0.35 38.86
#